data_AF-A0A2M8CI53-F1
#
_entry.id   AF-A0A2M8CI53-F1
#
_cell.length_a   1.000
_cell.length_b   1.000
_cell.length_c   1.000
_cell.angle_alpha   90.00
_cell.angle_beta   90.00
_cell.angle_gamma   90.00
#
_symmetry.space_group_name_H-M   'P 1'
#
loop_
_entity.id
_entity.type
_entity.pdbx_description
1 polymer ?
#
loop_
_entity_poly.entity_id
_entity_poly.type
_entity_poly.pdbx_seq_one_letter_code
_entity_poly.pdbx_strand_id
1 'polypeptide(L)'
;NLIRLFGHFDLLEKIDFKKLAQLYRETENHLALLNTQEALKNNIDNTNLLNVALEDVLFHFTKISEEELILADELKDTLRKTRETLASNFDKKDPEFVSLYEELKRLFDKKNLDEITQEEMKQNIGALTKIYEKIKELNRQNNLLKDKYNSDPKYARIHKRIVENGTLSQKESHIFEALKSVKQDADLQVLQNTRLLENESYFTTQMMRLVIDQFKNKNNINLNAESSKYINNLVVNEYLNEFYGRAV
;
A
#
# COMPACT_ATOMS: atom_id res chain seq x y z
N ASN A 1 -0.12 -46.99 12.29
CA ASN A 1 -1.17 -47.84 12.89
C ASN A 1 -1.59 -49.01 12.01
N LEU A 2 -1.91 -48.83 10.73
CA LEU A 2 -2.26 -49.94 9.81
C LEU A 2 -1.14 -51.00 9.66
N ILE A 3 0.13 -50.59 9.53
CA ILE A 3 1.27 -51.53 9.37
C ILE A 3 1.42 -52.50 10.56
N ARG A 4 1.20 -52.01 11.79
CA ARG A 4 1.20 -52.84 13.02
C ARG A 4 -0.02 -53.74 13.11
N LEU A 5 -1.17 -53.30 12.59
CA LEU A 5 -2.42 -54.06 12.59
C LEU A 5 -2.36 -55.28 11.64
N PHE A 6 -1.67 -55.14 10.51
CA PHE A 6 -1.51 -56.19 9.50
C PHE A 6 -0.24 -57.05 9.67
N GLY A 7 0.52 -56.85 10.76
CA GLY A 7 1.66 -57.71 11.10
C GLY A 7 2.90 -57.55 10.20
N HIS A 8 2.96 -56.51 9.35
CA HIS A 8 4.10 -56.26 8.47
C HIS A 8 5.22 -55.51 9.18
N PHE A 9 5.84 -56.15 10.17
CA PHE A 9 6.90 -55.56 10.98
C PHE A 9 8.19 -55.30 10.18
N ASP A 10 8.42 -56.03 9.09
CA ASP A 10 9.56 -55.83 8.19
C ASP A 10 9.55 -54.45 7.48
N LEU A 11 8.37 -53.86 7.29
CA LEU A 11 8.23 -52.51 6.72
C LEU A 11 8.52 -51.42 7.76
N LEU A 12 8.40 -51.72 9.06
CA LEU A 12 8.73 -50.76 10.13
C LEU A 12 10.25 -50.55 10.24
N GLU A 13 11.07 -51.56 9.94
CA GLU A 13 12.53 -51.44 9.93
C GLU A 13 13.07 -50.71 8.69
N LYS A 14 12.38 -50.81 7.55
CA LYS A 14 12.81 -50.22 6.28
C LYS A 14 12.36 -48.77 6.08
N ILE A 15 11.42 -48.28 6.89
CA ILE A 15 10.82 -46.95 6.73
C ILE A 15 11.19 -46.08 7.93
N ASP A 16 12.01 -45.06 7.69
CA ASP A 16 12.25 -44.00 8.67
C ASP A 16 11.08 -43.02 8.68
N PHE A 17 10.09 -43.27 9.53
CA PHE A 17 8.89 -42.43 9.68
C PHE A 17 9.22 -41.00 10.12
N LYS A 18 10.36 -40.77 10.78
CA LYS A 18 10.79 -39.42 11.17
C LYS A 18 11.22 -38.64 9.93
N LYS A 19 12.00 -39.28 9.05
CA LYS A 19 12.42 -38.70 7.78
C LYS A 19 11.25 -38.52 6.80
N LEU A 20 10.30 -39.45 6.79
CA LEU A 20 9.09 -39.35 5.96
C LEU A 20 8.18 -38.18 6.39
N ALA A 21 8.04 -37.96 7.70
CA ALA A 21 7.32 -36.79 8.24
C ALA A 21 8.06 -35.46 8.02
N GLN A 22 9.39 -35.48 7.90
CA GLN A 22 10.16 -34.30 7.47
C GLN A 22 9.92 -34.03 5.98
N LEU A 23 10.08 -35.04 5.12
CA LEU A 23 9.86 -34.91 3.68
C LEU A 23 8.42 -34.47 3.34
N TYR A 24 7.43 -34.99 4.06
CA TYR A 24 6.04 -34.56 3.90
C TYR A 24 5.87 -33.07 4.19
N ARG A 25 6.43 -32.59 5.31
CA ARG A 25 6.40 -31.17 5.66
C ARG A 25 7.10 -30.30 4.63
N GLU A 26 8.28 -30.71 4.17
CA GLU A 26 9.01 -30.00 3.11
C GLU A 26 8.21 -29.97 1.79
N THR A 27 7.54 -31.06 1.45
CA THR A 27 6.71 -31.14 0.23
C THR A 27 5.47 -30.27 0.34
N GLU A 28 4.79 -30.24 1.50
CA GLU A 28 3.67 -29.32 1.72
C GLU A 28 4.10 -27.85 1.70
N ASN A 29 5.24 -27.52 2.33
CA ASN A 29 5.80 -26.17 2.27
C ASN A 29 6.07 -25.75 0.81
N HIS A 30 6.66 -26.64 0.02
CA HIS A 30 6.95 -26.38 -1.38
C HIS A 30 5.68 -26.30 -2.25
N LEU A 31 4.64 -27.09 -1.94
CA LEU A 31 3.35 -27.00 -2.62
C LEU A 31 2.64 -25.69 -2.30
N ALA A 32 2.68 -25.25 -1.04
CA ALA A 32 2.16 -23.95 -0.62
C ALA A 32 2.87 -22.81 -1.38
N LEU A 33 4.20 -22.88 -1.51
CA LEU A 33 4.99 -21.92 -2.29
C LEU A 33 4.58 -21.88 -3.78
N LEU A 34 4.34 -23.03 -4.41
CA LEU A 34 3.90 -23.07 -5.80
C LEU A 34 2.51 -22.45 -5.97
N ASN A 35 1.59 -22.74 -5.04
CA ASN A 35 0.25 -22.16 -5.07
C ASN A 35 0.28 -20.63 -4.88
N THR A 36 1.15 -20.11 -4.01
CA THR A 36 1.33 -18.66 -3.85
C THR A 36 1.95 -18.03 -5.10
N GLN A 37 2.95 -18.66 -5.71
CA GLN A 37 3.52 -18.22 -7.00
C GLN A 37 2.49 -18.20 -8.15
N GLU A 38 1.63 -19.21 -8.25
CA GLU A 38 0.57 -19.25 -9.26
C GLU A 38 -0.52 -18.20 -8.99
N ALA A 39 -0.90 -18.00 -7.73
CA ALA A 39 -1.82 -16.94 -7.36
C ALA A 39 -1.26 -15.56 -7.76
N LEU A 40 0.04 -15.33 -7.54
CA LEU A 40 0.77 -14.11 -7.92
C LEU A 40 0.76 -13.83 -9.42
N LYS A 41 0.84 -14.87 -10.25
CA LYS A 41 0.83 -14.73 -11.70
C LYS A 41 -0.58 -14.46 -12.27
N ASN A 42 -1.63 -14.93 -11.59
CA ASN A 42 -2.97 -15.00 -12.16
C ASN A 42 -3.97 -13.93 -11.67
N ASN A 43 -3.70 -13.14 -10.63
CA ASN A 43 -4.69 -12.20 -10.06
C ASN A 43 -4.34 -10.70 -10.17
N ILE A 44 -5.37 -9.92 -10.50
CA ILE A 44 -5.36 -8.47 -10.82
C ILE A 44 -5.38 -7.58 -9.55
N ASP A 45 -5.71 -8.13 -8.38
CA ASP A 45 -5.74 -7.39 -7.11
C ASP A 45 -4.35 -7.34 -6.43
N ASN A 46 -3.50 -6.47 -6.98
CA ASN A 46 -2.09 -6.29 -6.62
C ASN A 46 -1.80 -5.99 -5.13
N THR A 47 -2.77 -5.56 -4.31
CA THR A 47 -2.51 -5.06 -2.94
C THR A 47 -2.66 -6.12 -1.84
N ASN A 48 -3.67 -6.99 -1.93
CA ASN A 48 -3.87 -8.05 -0.94
C ASN A 48 -2.91 -9.23 -1.16
N LEU A 49 -2.57 -9.49 -2.42
CA LEU A 49 -1.73 -10.61 -2.79
C LEU A 49 -0.25 -10.39 -2.44
N LEU A 50 0.25 -9.15 -2.50
CA LEU A 50 1.60 -8.83 -2.04
C LEU A 50 1.69 -8.91 -0.50
N ASN A 51 0.64 -8.52 0.22
CA ASN A 51 0.61 -8.68 1.68
C ASN A 51 0.71 -10.15 2.09
N VAL A 52 0.01 -11.03 1.38
CA VAL A 52 0.04 -12.50 1.56
C VAL A 52 1.37 -13.09 1.06
N ALA A 53 1.86 -12.70 -0.12
CA ALA A 53 3.13 -13.18 -0.65
C ALA A 53 4.35 -12.74 0.17
N LEU A 54 4.31 -11.56 0.78
CA LEU A 54 5.34 -11.07 1.71
C LEU A 54 5.24 -11.71 3.10
N GLU A 55 4.08 -12.23 3.47
CA GLU A 55 3.88 -13.05 4.67
C GLU A 55 4.39 -14.48 4.45
N ASP A 56 4.20 -15.01 3.23
CA ASP A 56 4.60 -16.35 2.78
C ASP A 56 5.94 -16.42 2.04
N VAL A 57 6.78 -15.37 2.07
CA VAL A 57 8.22 -15.56 1.81
C VAL A 57 8.80 -16.32 3.01
N LEU A 58 8.46 -17.60 3.07
CA LEU A 58 9.27 -18.66 3.63
C LEU A 58 10.59 -18.60 2.87
N PHE A 59 11.48 -17.73 3.34
CA PHE A 59 12.87 -17.82 2.93
C PHE A 59 13.38 -19.16 3.44
N HIS A 60 13.39 -20.16 2.56
CA HIS A 60 14.08 -21.41 2.79
C HIS A 60 15.58 -21.14 2.68
N PHE A 61 16.13 -20.42 3.67
CA PHE A 61 17.56 -20.30 3.81
C PHE A 61 18.08 -21.68 4.21
N THR A 62 18.61 -22.43 3.24
CA THR A 62 19.38 -23.63 3.53
C THR A 62 20.52 -23.22 4.45
N LYS A 63 20.50 -23.76 5.67
CA LYS A 63 21.48 -23.43 6.73
C LYS A 63 22.90 -23.77 6.26
N ILE A 64 23.68 -22.76 5.91
CA ILE A 64 25.06 -22.93 5.44
C ILE A 64 26.08 -22.32 6.45
N SER A 65 25.78 -21.20 7.13
CA SER A 65 26.66 -20.60 8.16
C SER A 65 25.94 -19.70 9.19
N GLU A 66 26.60 -19.35 10.31
CA GLU A 66 26.07 -18.40 11.32
C GLU A 66 25.97 -16.96 10.78
N GLU A 67 26.89 -16.54 9.90
CA GLU A 67 26.88 -15.21 9.30
C GLU A 67 25.67 -15.01 8.36
N GLU A 68 25.26 -16.05 7.64
CA GLU A 68 24.05 -16.02 6.81
C GLU A 68 22.76 -15.96 7.63
N LEU A 69 22.71 -16.59 8.80
CA LEU A 69 21.54 -16.51 9.69
C LEU A 69 21.31 -15.07 10.17
N ILE A 70 22.38 -14.35 10.50
CA ILE A 70 22.29 -12.94 10.91
C ILE A 70 21.78 -12.07 9.74
N LEU A 71 22.30 -12.29 8.53
CA LEU A 71 21.85 -11.54 7.34
C LEU A 71 20.41 -11.86 6.95
N ALA A 72 19.99 -13.12 7.10
CA ALA A 72 18.62 -13.55 6.88
C ALA A 72 17.64 -12.86 7.84
N ASP A 73 17.98 -12.80 9.13
CA ASP A 73 17.18 -12.11 10.15
C ASP A 73 17.09 -10.61 9.86
N GLU A 74 18.20 -9.96 9.49
CA GLU A 74 18.23 -8.54 9.12
C GLU A 74 17.37 -8.25 7.88
N LEU A 75 17.44 -9.11 6.86
CA LEU A 75 16.61 -8.99 5.66
C LEU A 75 15.13 -9.11 6.00
N LYS A 76 14.76 -10.10 6.82
CA LYS A 76 13.38 -10.34 7.26
C LYS A 76 12.84 -9.15 8.05
N ASP A 77 13.62 -8.61 8.98
CA ASP A 77 13.21 -7.46 9.78
C ASP A 77 13.07 -6.19 8.95
N THR A 78 14.00 -5.95 8.02
CA THR A 78 13.95 -4.80 7.11
C THR A 78 12.74 -4.90 6.20
N LEU A 79 12.43 -6.08 5.69
CA LEU A 79 11.26 -6.32 4.86
C LEU A 79 9.97 -6.08 5.65
N ARG A 80 9.87 -6.64 6.85
CA ARG A 80 8.72 -6.46 7.74
C ARG A 80 8.46 -4.98 8.02
N LYS A 81 9.49 -4.22 8.39
CA LYS A 81 9.41 -2.76 8.62
C LYS A 81 8.99 -2.01 7.35
N THR A 82 9.53 -2.38 6.19
CA THR A 82 9.16 -1.80 4.90
C THR A 82 7.70 -2.02 4.59
N ARG A 83 7.19 -3.23 4.80
CA ARG A 83 5.78 -3.58 4.61
C ARG A 83 4.86 -2.81 5.55
N GLU A 84 5.16 -2.78 6.85
CA GLU A 84 4.38 -2.03 7.84
C GLU A 84 4.33 -0.54 7.48
N THR A 85 5.46 0.01 7.01
CA THR A 85 5.56 1.41 6.59
C THR A 85 4.77 1.67 5.31
N LEU A 86 4.83 0.78 4.31
CA LEU A 86 3.99 0.87 3.10
C LEU A 86 2.50 0.82 3.43
N ALA A 87 2.10 -0.12 4.28
CA ALA A 87 0.71 -0.30 4.68
C ALA A 87 0.16 0.92 5.44
N SER A 88 1.03 1.65 6.16
CA SER A 88 0.65 2.86 6.90
C SER A 88 0.39 4.09 6.02
N ASN A 89 0.73 4.04 4.73
CA ASN A 89 0.47 5.15 3.82
C ASN A 89 -1.03 5.23 3.47
N PHE A 90 -1.63 6.42 3.65
CA PHE A 90 -3.06 6.66 3.41
C PHE A 90 -3.42 7.00 1.96
N ASP A 91 -2.43 7.23 1.09
CA ASP A 91 -2.58 7.60 -0.31
C ASP A 91 -1.84 6.62 -1.21
N LYS A 92 -2.45 5.44 -1.39
CA LYS A 92 -1.88 4.35 -2.19
C LYS A 92 -1.83 4.63 -3.70
N LYS A 93 -2.46 5.72 -4.14
CA LYS A 93 -2.52 6.15 -5.55
C LYS A 93 -1.45 7.18 -5.89
N ASP A 94 -0.69 7.65 -4.90
CA ASP A 94 0.44 8.55 -5.11
C ASP A 94 1.44 7.92 -6.11
N PRO A 95 1.80 8.62 -7.20
CA PRO A 95 2.79 8.14 -8.16
C PRO A 95 4.13 7.75 -7.52
N GLU A 96 4.58 8.47 -6.50
CA GLU A 96 5.81 8.15 -5.77
C GLU A 96 5.65 6.87 -4.97
N PHE A 97 4.50 6.69 -4.29
CA PHE A 97 4.18 5.45 -3.60
C PHE A 97 4.12 4.26 -4.57
N VAL A 98 3.43 4.42 -5.71
CA VAL A 98 3.31 3.38 -6.74
C VAL A 98 4.68 3.01 -7.30
N SER A 99 5.54 4.00 -7.57
CA SER A 99 6.90 3.75 -8.04
C SER A 99 7.74 2.97 -7.02
N LEU A 100 7.68 3.34 -5.74
CA LEU A 100 8.39 2.63 -4.66
C LEU A 100 7.84 1.21 -4.47
N TYR A 101 6.53 1.04 -4.63
CA TYR A 101 5.86 -0.25 -4.57
C TYR A 101 6.27 -1.18 -5.73
N GLU A 102 6.33 -0.64 -6.95
CA GLU A 102 6.82 -1.37 -8.12
C GLU A 102 8.32 -1.71 -8.02
N GLU A 103 9.13 -0.79 -7.48
CA GLU A 103 10.55 -1.05 -7.22
C GLU A 103 10.72 -2.22 -6.23
N LEU A 104 9.92 -2.23 -5.17
CA LEU A 104 9.88 -3.35 -4.23
C LEU A 104 9.49 -4.65 -4.95
N LYS A 105 8.37 -4.67 -5.67
CA LYS A 105 7.90 -5.85 -6.41
C LYS A 105 8.97 -6.39 -7.37
N ARG A 106 9.67 -5.50 -8.07
CA ARG A 106 10.75 -5.87 -8.99
C ARG A 106 11.93 -6.55 -8.28
N LEU A 107 12.26 -6.14 -7.05
CA LEU A 107 13.32 -6.80 -6.27
C LEU A 107 12.96 -8.27 -5.95
N PHE A 108 11.66 -8.56 -5.76
CA PHE A 108 11.16 -9.92 -5.52
C PHE A 108 11.02 -10.72 -6.82
N ASP A 109 10.45 -10.15 -7.89
CA ASP A 109 10.20 -10.86 -9.16
C ASP A 109 11.51 -11.26 -9.89
N LYS A 110 12.57 -10.45 -9.76
CA LYS A 110 13.82 -10.66 -10.52
C LYS A 110 14.71 -11.76 -9.93
N LYS A 111 14.46 -12.19 -8.69
CA LYS A 111 15.33 -13.12 -7.98
C LYS A 111 14.48 -14.24 -7.38
N ASN A 112 14.53 -15.44 -7.98
CA ASN A 112 14.02 -16.64 -7.34
C ASN A 112 14.71 -16.76 -5.97
N LEU A 113 13.97 -16.50 -4.90
CA LEU A 113 14.51 -16.35 -3.54
C LEU A 113 14.98 -17.68 -2.95
N ASP A 114 14.81 -18.78 -3.69
CA ASP A 114 15.13 -20.13 -3.26
C ASP A 114 16.66 -20.37 -3.22
N GLU A 115 17.47 -19.58 -3.94
CA GLU A 115 18.94 -19.68 -3.93
C GLU A 115 19.60 -18.29 -4.04
N ILE A 116 19.69 -17.56 -2.93
CA ILE A 116 20.34 -16.23 -2.86
C ILE A 116 21.71 -16.36 -2.20
N THR A 117 22.74 -15.80 -2.83
CA THR A 117 24.11 -15.76 -2.25
C THR A 117 24.26 -14.70 -1.16
N GLN A 118 25.27 -14.80 -0.30
CA GLN A 118 25.54 -13.80 0.76
C GLN A 118 25.73 -12.38 0.25
N GLU A 119 26.42 -12.22 -0.87
CA GLU A 119 26.65 -10.91 -1.49
C GLU A 119 25.34 -10.30 -1.98
N GLU A 120 24.46 -11.13 -2.51
CA GLU A 120 23.13 -10.71 -2.94
C GLU A 120 22.20 -10.39 -1.77
N MET A 121 22.29 -11.11 -0.64
CA MET A 121 21.56 -10.73 0.57
C MET A 121 21.97 -9.33 1.03
N LYS A 122 23.27 -9.03 1.09
CA LYS A 122 23.77 -7.69 1.45
C LYS A 122 23.29 -6.60 0.49
N GLN A 123 23.30 -6.88 -0.82
CA GLN A 123 22.77 -5.94 -1.82
C GLN A 123 21.26 -5.72 -1.66
N ASN A 124 20.50 -6.79 -1.41
CA ASN A 124 19.06 -6.73 -1.22
C ASN A 124 18.69 -5.96 0.05
N ILE A 125 19.39 -6.19 1.17
CA ILE A 125 19.23 -5.40 2.42
C ILE A 125 19.48 -3.92 2.13
N GLY A 126 20.56 -3.59 1.41
CA GLY A 126 20.86 -2.20 1.04
C GLY A 126 19.80 -1.56 0.15
N ALA A 127 19.24 -2.30 -0.80
CA ALA A 127 18.16 -1.82 -1.66
C ALA A 127 16.84 -1.63 -0.87
N LEU A 128 16.46 -2.61 -0.04
CA LEU A 128 15.28 -2.52 0.82
C LEU A 128 15.39 -1.38 1.82
N THR A 129 16.56 -1.16 2.42
CA THR A 129 16.78 -0.05 3.36
C THR A 129 16.60 1.31 2.67
N LYS A 130 17.04 1.46 1.42
CA LYS A 130 16.82 2.69 0.65
C LYS A 130 15.33 2.92 0.36
N ILE A 131 14.62 1.87 -0.05
CA ILE A 131 13.17 1.93 -0.28
C ILE A 131 12.46 2.30 1.01
N TYR A 132 12.80 1.64 2.12
CA TYR A 132 12.27 1.92 3.45
C TYR A 132 12.42 3.38 3.86
N GLU A 133 13.63 3.96 3.77
CA GLU A 133 13.84 5.36 4.15
C GLU A 133 13.10 6.33 3.23
N LYS A 134 12.97 6.04 1.93
CA LYS A 134 12.14 6.84 1.01
C LYS A 134 10.66 6.81 1.39
N ILE A 135 10.09 5.62 1.62
CA ILE A 135 8.67 5.49 2.00
C ILE A 135 8.42 6.15 3.36
N LYS A 136 9.36 6.01 4.30
CA LYS A 136 9.27 6.64 5.61
C LYS A 136 9.27 8.16 5.51
N GLU A 137 10.13 8.74 4.66
CA GLU A 137 10.14 10.18 4.39
C GLU A 137 8.85 10.61 3.69
N LEU A 138 8.38 9.86 2.69
CA LEU A 138 7.11 10.11 2.01
C LEU A 138 5.94 10.10 3.01
N ASN A 139 5.87 9.11 3.89
CA ASN A 139 4.87 9.02 4.94
C ASN A 139 4.96 10.18 5.93
N ARG A 140 6.18 10.62 6.27
CA ARG A 140 6.40 11.78 7.14
C ARG A 140 5.83 13.05 6.50
N GLN A 141 6.13 13.30 5.23
CA GLN A 141 5.60 14.45 4.49
C GLN A 141 4.08 14.38 4.34
N ASN A 142 3.56 13.21 3.99
CA ASN A 142 2.12 12.95 3.90
C ASN A 142 1.40 13.20 5.23
N ASN A 143 1.98 12.75 6.36
CA ASN A 143 1.41 12.99 7.69
C ASN A 143 1.45 14.48 8.07
N LEU A 144 2.55 15.19 7.79
CA LEU A 144 2.61 16.63 8.02
C LEU A 144 1.54 17.38 7.21
N LEU A 145 1.32 16.99 5.95
CA LEU A 145 0.26 17.58 5.13
C LEU A 145 -1.13 17.27 5.67
N LYS A 146 -1.36 16.02 6.09
CA LYS A 146 -2.60 15.58 6.73
C LYS A 146 -2.90 16.36 8.00
N ASP A 147 -1.88 16.60 8.83
CA ASP A 147 -2.03 17.34 10.08
C ASP A 147 -2.38 18.82 9.84
N LYS A 148 -1.89 19.43 8.75
CA LYS A 148 -2.33 20.78 8.34
C LYS A 148 -3.84 20.85 8.06
N TYR A 149 -4.46 19.73 7.69
CA TYR A 149 -5.90 19.61 7.45
C TYR A 149 -6.68 19.01 8.64
N ASN A 150 -6.19 19.21 9.87
CA ASN A 150 -6.78 18.66 11.10
C ASN A 150 -6.87 17.13 11.06
N SER A 151 -5.81 16.49 10.57
CA SER A 151 -5.67 15.05 10.40
C SER A 151 -6.68 14.43 9.42
N ASP A 152 -7.25 15.21 8.49
CA ASP A 152 -8.13 14.71 7.43
C ASP A 152 -7.34 14.20 6.20
N PRO A 153 -7.35 12.88 5.92
CA PRO A 153 -6.65 12.32 4.77
C PRO A 153 -7.28 12.72 3.41
N LYS A 154 -8.59 13.06 3.36
CA LYS A 154 -9.27 13.43 2.11
C LYS A 154 -8.65 14.70 1.50
N TYR A 155 -8.55 15.75 2.31
CA TYR A 155 -8.00 17.03 1.85
C TYR A 155 -6.50 16.98 1.60
N ALA A 156 -5.77 16.12 2.33
CA ALA A 156 -4.38 15.84 2.01
C ALA A 156 -4.23 15.21 0.61
N ARG A 157 -5.07 14.22 0.25
CA ARG A 157 -5.08 13.62 -1.09
C ARG A 157 -5.47 14.63 -2.17
N ILE A 158 -6.53 15.41 -1.95
CA ILE A 158 -6.97 16.46 -2.89
C ILE A 158 -5.85 17.46 -3.13
N HIS A 159 -5.20 17.92 -2.06
CA HIS A 159 -4.07 18.84 -2.17
C HIS A 159 -2.97 18.26 -3.06
N LYS A 160 -2.54 17.03 -2.81
CA LYS A 160 -1.49 16.37 -3.61
C LYS A 160 -1.88 16.29 -5.08
N ARG A 161 -3.09 15.83 -5.40
CA ARG A 161 -3.58 15.73 -6.78
C ARG A 161 -3.60 17.08 -7.50
N ILE A 162 -3.95 18.17 -6.80
CA ILE A 162 -3.95 19.51 -7.37
C ILE A 162 -2.52 19.97 -7.69
N VAL A 163 -1.57 19.73 -6.78
CA VAL A 163 -0.15 20.08 -6.95
C VAL A 163 0.48 19.25 -8.07
N GLU A 164 0.25 17.94 -8.09
CA GLU A 164 0.75 17.01 -9.12
C GLU A 164 0.26 17.36 -10.53
N ASN A 165 -1.02 17.71 -10.67
CA ASN A 165 -1.60 18.05 -11.97
C ASN A 165 -1.09 19.40 -12.50
N GLY A 166 -0.47 20.24 -11.65
CA GLY A 166 0.07 21.54 -12.06
C GLY A 166 -1.00 22.51 -12.60
N THR A 167 -2.28 22.24 -12.35
CA THR A 167 -3.41 23.03 -12.88
C THR A 167 -3.45 24.45 -12.33
N LEU A 168 -2.80 24.69 -11.20
CA LEU A 168 -2.68 25.99 -10.56
C LEU A 168 -1.22 26.46 -10.60
N SER A 169 -0.98 27.59 -11.27
CA SER A 169 0.33 28.26 -11.30
C SER A 169 0.71 28.93 -9.95
N GLN A 170 -0.10 28.73 -8.90
CA GLN A 170 -0.04 29.53 -7.68
C GLN A 170 0.76 28.84 -6.59
N LYS A 171 1.25 29.62 -5.62
CA LYS A 171 1.97 29.09 -4.46
C LYS A 171 1.10 28.11 -3.70
N GLU A 172 1.71 27.02 -3.24
CA GLU A 172 1.07 25.97 -2.42
C GLU A 172 0.33 26.52 -1.20
N SER A 173 0.82 27.62 -0.62
CA SER A 173 0.16 28.32 0.50
C SER A 173 -1.24 28.82 0.16
N HIS A 174 -1.47 29.35 -1.05
CA HIS A 174 -2.79 29.82 -1.48
C HIS A 174 -3.72 28.65 -1.79
N ILE A 175 -3.19 27.56 -2.35
CA ILE A 175 -3.94 26.32 -2.57
C ILE A 175 -4.41 25.77 -1.21
N PHE A 176 -3.52 25.77 -0.22
CA PHE A 176 -3.84 25.35 1.14
C PHE A 176 -4.97 26.18 1.76
N GLU A 177 -4.88 27.52 1.73
CA GLU A 177 -5.90 28.41 2.27
C GLU A 177 -7.26 28.19 1.59
N ALA A 178 -7.29 28.11 0.26
CA ALA A 178 -8.51 27.87 -0.48
C ALA A 178 -9.14 26.51 -0.15
N LEU A 179 -8.34 25.44 -0.14
CA LEU A 179 -8.82 24.10 0.23
C LEU A 179 -9.30 24.02 1.67
N LYS A 180 -8.62 24.71 2.60
CA LYS A 180 -9.03 24.76 4.01
C LYS A 180 -10.39 25.42 4.17
N SER A 181 -10.66 26.51 3.45
CA SER A 181 -11.97 27.15 3.48
C SER A 181 -13.05 26.29 2.80
N VAL A 182 -12.74 25.63 1.68
CA VAL A 182 -13.66 24.66 1.06
C VAL A 182 -13.99 23.53 2.04
N LYS A 183 -12.99 23.01 2.77
CA LYS A 183 -13.20 21.99 3.81
C LYS A 183 -14.18 22.44 4.86
N GLN A 184 -13.97 23.62 5.44
CA GLN A 184 -14.83 24.14 6.50
C GLN A 184 -16.28 24.28 6.05
N ASP A 185 -16.51 24.84 4.86
CA ASP A 185 -17.86 25.03 4.33
C ASP A 185 -18.53 23.70 3.93
N ALA A 186 -17.77 22.81 3.31
CA ALA A 186 -18.25 21.49 2.90
C ALA A 186 -18.61 20.61 4.11
N ASP A 187 -17.72 20.52 5.11
CA ASP A 187 -17.95 19.78 6.35
C ASP A 187 -19.21 20.29 7.07
N LEU A 188 -19.40 21.62 7.12
CA LEU A 188 -20.58 22.24 7.74
C LEU A 188 -21.88 21.89 6.99
N GLN A 189 -21.87 21.87 5.66
CA GLN A 189 -23.04 21.46 4.87
C GLN A 189 -23.37 19.98 5.07
N VAL A 190 -22.36 19.10 5.05
CA VAL A 190 -22.55 17.65 5.25
C VAL A 190 -23.04 17.35 6.67
N LEU A 191 -22.54 18.08 7.68
CA LEU A 191 -23.00 17.96 9.06
C LEU A 191 -24.46 18.39 9.22
N GLN A 192 -24.88 19.44 8.51
CA GLN A 192 -26.26 19.92 8.56
C GLN A 192 -27.25 18.95 7.91
N ASN A 193 -26.86 18.28 6.81
CA ASN A 193 -27.71 17.31 6.15
C ASN A 193 -26.92 16.22 5.42
N THR A 194 -26.63 15.12 6.11
CA THR A 194 -25.85 14.01 5.54
C THR A 194 -26.54 13.33 4.35
N ARG A 195 -27.87 13.41 4.23
CA ARG A 195 -28.62 12.86 3.08
C ARG A 195 -28.31 13.59 1.77
N LEU A 196 -27.63 14.74 1.82
CA LEU A 196 -27.10 15.39 0.63
C LEU A 196 -26.19 14.47 -0.18
N LEU A 197 -25.45 13.58 0.48
CA LEU A 197 -24.51 12.66 -0.16
C LEU A 197 -25.22 11.52 -0.91
N GLU A 198 -26.50 11.24 -0.61
CA GLU A 198 -27.32 10.28 -1.35
C GLU A 198 -27.68 10.80 -2.76
N ASN A 199 -27.70 12.13 -2.95
CA ASN A 199 -27.95 12.74 -4.24
C ASN A 199 -26.66 13.36 -4.80
N GLU A 200 -25.84 12.49 -5.40
CA GLU A 200 -24.52 12.84 -5.96
C GLU A 200 -24.58 14.04 -6.92
N SER A 201 -25.61 14.13 -7.77
CA SER A 201 -25.77 15.21 -8.75
C SER A 201 -25.99 16.58 -8.08
N TYR A 202 -26.81 16.61 -7.03
CA TYR A 202 -27.09 17.81 -6.27
C TYR A 202 -25.84 18.24 -5.48
N PHE A 203 -25.21 17.29 -4.78
CA PHE A 203 -23.99 17.53 -4.03
C PHE A 203 -22.85 18.05 -4.93
N THR A 204 -22.67 17.46 -6.11
CA THR A 204 -21.68 17.91 -7.10
C THR A 204 -21.88 19.35 -7.52
N THR A 205 -23.14 19.77 -7.72
CA THR A 205 -23.47 21.14 -8.12
C THR A 205 -23.24 22.13 -6.98
N GLN A 206 -23.58 21.75 -5.75
CA GLN A 206 -23.33 22.57 -4.55
C GLN A 206 -21.83 22.74 -4.31
N MET A 207 -21.07 21.63 -4.38
CA MET A 207 -19.63 21.64 -4.19
C MET A 207 -18.92 22.50 -5.25
N MET A 208 -19.41 22.48 -6.50
CA MET A 208 -18.86 23.32 -7.56
C MET A 208 -18.99 24.81 -7.24
N ARG A 209 -20.13 25.23 -6.67
CA ARG A 209 -20.34 26.62 -6.24
C ARG A 209 -19.38 26.99 -5.10
N LEU A 210 -19.20 26.11 -4.13
CA LEU A 210 -18.26 26.33 -3.03
C LEU A 210 -16.81 26.44 -3.53
N VAL A 211 -16.37 25.53 -4.38
CA VAL A 211 -15.02 25.56 -4.96
C VAL A 211 -14.79 26.87 -5.73
N ILE A 212 -15.73 27.27 -6.58
CA ILE A 212 -15.62 28.53 -7.33
C ILE A 212 -15.59 29.74 -6.38
N ASP A 213 -16.46 29.79 -5.38
CA ASP A 213 -16.51 30.91 -4.44
C ASP A 213 -15.22 31.05 -3.64
N GLN A 214 -14.72 29.94 -3.08
CA GLN A 214 -13.52 29.97 -2.26
C GLN A 214 -12.27 30.24 -3.08
N PHE A 215 -12.07 29.56 -4.21
CA PHE A 215 -10.86 29.74 -5.00
C PHE A 215 -10.89 31.06 -5.76
N LYS A 216 -11.97 31.37 -6.49
CA LYS A 216 -12.00 32.52 -7.39
C LYS A 216 -12.40 33.82 -6.68
N ASN A 217 -13.50 33.81 -5.91
CA ASN A 217 -14.04 35.05 -5.35
C ASN A 217 -13.30 35.50 -4.09
N LYS A 218 -12.98 34.56 -3.17
CA LYS A 218 -12.35 34.89 -1.89
C LYS A 218 -10.83 34.89 -1.93
N ASN A 219 -10.23 33.91 -2.60
CA ASN A 219 -8.77 33.77 -2.65
C ASN A 219 -8.13 34.28 -3.96
N ASN A 220 -8.92 34.85 -4.88
CA ASN A 220 -8.45 35.42 -6.15
C ASN A 220 -7.57 34.48 -6.99
N ILE A 221 -7.78 33.17 -6.86
CA ILE A 221 -7.10 32.15 -7.66
C ILE A 221 -7.82 32.08 -9.01
N ASN A 222 -7.07 32.37 -10.08
CA ASN A 222 -7.62 32.25 -11.43
C ASN A 222 -7.85 30.78 -11.78
N LEU A 223 -9.11 30.35 -11.67
CA LEU A 223 -9.55 29.04 -12.10
C LEU A 223 -10.15 29.09 -13.50
N ASN A 224 -9.59 28.29 -14.41
CA ASN A 224 -10.25 27.98 -15.67
C ASN A 224 -11.37 26.94 -15.45
N ALA A 225 -12.21 26.75 -16.47
CA ALA A 225 -13.37 25.86 -16.36
C ALA A 225 -12.96 24.38 -16.14
N GLU A 226 -11.86 23.92 -16.73
CA GLU A 226 -11.35 22.57 -16.56
C GLU A 226 -10.84 22.32 -15.14
N SER A 227 -10.02 23.23 -14.60
CA SER A 227 -9.47 23.14 -13.24
C SER A 227 -10.57 23.19 -12.19
N SER A 228 -11.61 24.03 -12.42
CA SER A 228 -12.78 24.08 -11.52
C SER A 228 -13.51 22.74 -11.48
N LYS A 229 -13.75 22.13 -12.64
CA LYS A 229 -14.39 20.81 -12.72
C LYS A 229 -13.52 19.72 -12.12
N TYR A 230 -12.22 19.76 -12.38
CA TYR A 230 -11.25 18.80 -11.84
C TYR A 230 -11.23 18.82 -10.30
N ILE A 231 -11.03 19.99 -9.70
CA ILE A 231 -11.02 20.17 -8.24
C ILE A 231 -12.37 19.74 -7.66
N ASN A 232 -13.48 20.13 -8.28
CA ASN A 232 -14.81 19.73 -7.81
C ASN A 232 -14.97 18.21 -7.79
N ASN A 233 -14.60 17.52 -8.87
CA ASN A 233 -14.68 16.07 -8.97
C ASN A 233 -13.80 15.39 -7.91
N LEU A 234 -12.60 15.90 -7.65
CA LEU A 234 -11.73 15.38 -6.58
C LEU A 234 -12.41 15.47 -5.21
N VAL A 235 -12.93 16.66 -4.87
CA VAL A 235 -13.59 16.89 -3.58
C VAL A 235 -14.81 15.97 -3.45
N VAL A 236 -15.70 15.96 -4.45
CA VAL A 236 -16.92 15.14 -4.44
C VAL A 236 -16.61 13.66 -4.27
N ASN A 237 -15.65 13.13 -5.05
CA ASN A 237 -15.28 11.73 -4.98
C ASN A 237 -14.76 11.33 -3.61
N GLU A 238 -14.00 12.19 -2.93
CA GLU A 238 -13.50 11.92 -1.59
C GLU A 238 -14.61 11.83 -0.55
N TYR A 239 -15.59 12.75 -0.58
CA TYR A 239 -16.76 12.68 0.31
C TYR A 239 -17.64 11.46 0.03
N LEU A 240 -17.88 11.13 -1.24
CA LEU A 240 -18.69 9.96 -1.62
C LEU A 240 -17.99 8.66 -1.24
N ASN A 241 -16.68 8.56 -1.46
CA ASN A 241 -15.94 7.36 -1.08
C ASN A 241 -15.95 7.13 0.43
N GLU A 242 -15.79 8.20 1.23
CA GLU A 242 -15.92 8.11 2.68
C GLU A 242 -17.34 7.69 3.10
N PHE A 243 -18.37 8.31 2.51
CA PHE A 243 -19.77 8.01 2.81
C PHE A 243 -20.17 6.56 2.51
N TYR A 244 -19.73 6.04 1.35
CA TYR A 244 -20.00 4.66 0.96
C TYR A 244 -19.01 3.64 1.53
N GLY A 245 -18.02 4.08 2.33
CA GLY A 245 -16.97 3.22 2.86
C GLY A 245 -16.10 2.56 1.79
N ARG A 246 -15.98 3.17 0.60
CA ARG A 246 -15.14 2.65 -0.48
C ARG A 246 -13.68 2.87 -0.10
N ALA A 247 -12.86 1.82 -0.21
CA ALA A 247 -11.42 1.93 0.02
C ALA A 247 -10.82 2.98 -0.94
N VAL A 248 -10.19 4.01 -0.39
CA VAL A 248 -9.53 5.09 -1.15
C VAL A 248 -8.06 4.77 -1.35
#